data_AF-D3RXR3-F1
#
_entry.id   AF-D3RXR3-F1
#
_cell.length_a   1.000
_cell.length_b   1.000
_cell.length_c   1.000
_cell.angle_alpha   90.00
_cell.angle_beta   90.00
_cell.angle_gamma   90.00
#
_symmetry.space_group_name_H-M   'P 1'
#
loop_
_entity.id
_entity.type
_entity.pdbx_description
1 polymer ?
#
loop_
_entity_poly.entity_id
_entity_poly.type
_entity_poly.pdbx_seq_one_letter_code
_entity_poly.pdbx_strand_id
1 'polypeptide(L)'
;MRVVVKSKRIPKKLEEEVKKVIKRYFPEIDGVLLYYTGSAYGKYLRDWKIALNPIILKKPKRILYHTVAHEVTHLIQWQQEKVRSKALKTEYSFLYTQRIPKGEKACEIWTYARHPDLVAPSYYLSVELKKLPNSKKFLSAGIEFYEERSFEIHRLAKKAIKLRERGVRNYIKWFLNELNSIFG
;
A
#
# COMPACT_ATOMS: atom_id res chain seq x y z
N MET A 1 -19.71 -9.35 -0.58
CA MET A 1 -18.78 -8.20 -0.46
C MET A 1 -19.59 -6.94 -0.21
N ARG A 2 -19.57 -6.39 1.00
CA ARG A 2 -20.31 -5.17 1.39
C ARG A 2 -19.28 -4.06 1.62
N VAL A 3 -18.82 -3.42 0.55
CA VAL A 3 -18.11 -2.15 0.73
C VAL A 3 -19.15 -1.10 1.09
N VAL A 4 -19.30 -0.86 2.39
CA VAL A 4 -20.25 0.12 2.92
C VAL A 4 -19.55 1.47 2.92
N VAL A 5 -19.62 2.21 1.82
CA VAL A 5 -19.22 3.61 1.81
C VAL A 5 -20.35 4.43 2.43
N LYS A 6 -20.20 4.80 3.71
CA LYS A 6 -21.10 5.75 4.38
C LYS A 6 -20.45 7.12 4.38
N SER A 7 -20.66 7.89 3.31
CA SER A 7 -20.35 9.31 3.31
C SER A 7 -21.34 10.09 2.45
N LYS A 8 -21.92 11.15 3.03
CA LYS A 8 -22.82 12.08 2.34
C LYS A 8 -22.11 12.95 1.28
N ARG A 9 -20.77 12.89 1.13
CA ARG A 9 -19.97 13.83 0.33
C ARG A 9 -18.76 13.23 -0.41
N ILE A 10 -18.70 11.91 -0.61
CA ILE A 10 -17.58 11.30 -1.36
C ILE A 10 -17.97 11.12 -2.82
N PRO A 11 -17.11 11.51 -3.79
CA PRO A 11 -17.38 11.26 -5.19
C PRO A 11 -17.58 9.77 -5.45
N LYS A 12 -18.67 9.42 -6.14
CA LYS A 12 -19.00 8.02 -6.51
C LYS A 12 -17.82 7.31 -7.19
N LYS A 13 -17.09 8.04 -8.04
CA LYS A 13 -15.87 7.53 -8.70
C LYS A 13 -14.79 7.09 -7.72
N LEU A 14 -14.58 7.82 -6.61
CA LEU A 14 -13.60 7.43 -5.61
C LEU A 14 -14.02 6.15 -4.89
N GLU A 15 -15.30 6.05 -4.54
CA GLU A 15 -15.88 4.83 -3.98
C GLU A 15 -15.71 3.62 -4.91
N GLU A 16 -15.96 3.80 -6.22
CA GLU A 16 -15.79 2.75 -7.22
C GLU A 16 -14.33 2.29 -7.33
N GLU A 17 -13.36 3.21 -7.34
CA GLU A 17 -11.93 2.85 -7.38
C GLU A 17 -11.49 2.14 -6.08
N VAL A 18 -11.95 2.60 -4.91
CA VAL A 18 -11.68 1.91 -3.63
C VAL A 18 -12.26 0.49 -3.63
N LYS A 19 -13.49 0.32 -4.12
CA LYS A 19 -14.13 -0.99 -4.29
C LYS A 19 -13.31 -1.92 -5.18
N LYS A 20 -12.78 -1.41 -6.30
CA LYS A 20 -11.93 -2.19 -7.22
C LYS A 20 -10.66 -2.66 -6.53
N VAL A 21 -9.95 -1.77 -5.83
CA VAL A 21 -8.71 -2.10 -5.11
C VAL A 21 -8.95 -3.16 -4.04
N ILE A 22 -9.97 -2.98 -3.20
CA ILE A 22 -10.28 -3.95 -2.12
C ILE A 22 -10.67 -5.31 -2.71
N LYS A 23 -11.58 -5.34 -3.70
CA LYS A 23 -12.01 -6.59 -4.32
C LYS A 23 -10.84 -7.37 -4.92
N ARG A 24 -9.92 -6.66 -5.58
CA ARG A 24 -8.83 -7.29 -6.33
C ARG A 24 -7.67 -7.71 -5.44
N TYR A 25 -7.28 -6.88 -4.48
CA TYR A 25 -6.04 -7.10 -3.72
C TYR A 25 -6.26 -7.43 -2.26
N PHE A 26 -7.46 -7.24 -1.72
CA PHE A 26 -7.79 -7.49 -0.32
C PHE A 26 -9.02 -8.41 -0.17
N PRO A 27 -9.02 -9.60 -0.78
CA PRO A 27 -10.18 -10.50 -0.80
C PRO A 27 -10.62 -10.97 0.60
N GLU A 28 -9.74 -10.89 1.60
CA GLU A 28 -10.06 -11.18 3.00
C GLU A 28 -10.86 -10.08 3.72
N ILE A 29 -10.96 -8.89 3.12
CA ILE A 29 -11.69 -7.74 3.68
C ILE A 29 -13.10 -7.69 3.09
N ASP A 30 -14.12 -7.75 3.95
CA ASP A 30 -15.52 -7.71 3.50
C ASP A 30 -15.97 -6.30 3.06
N GLY A 31 -15.29 -5.27 3.56
CA GLY A 31 -15.49 -3.87 3.21
C GLY A 31 -14.76 -2.90 4.14
N VAL A 32 -14.74 -1.62 3.75
CA VAL A 32 -14.30 -0.49 4.58
C VAL A 32 -15.32 0.63 4.51
N LEU A 33 -15.40 1.44 5.57
CA LEU A 33 -16.11 2.70 5.60
C LEU A 33 -15.19 3.80 5.07
N LEU A 34 -15.65 4.52 4.05
CA LEU A 34 -14.87 5.56 3.38
C LEU A 34 -15.33 6.96 3.83
N TYR A 35 -14.37 7.78 4.27
CA TYR A 35 -14.55 9.15 4.77
C TYR A 35 -13.76 10.16 3.94
N TYR A 36 -14.14 11.44 4.05
CA TYR A 36 -13.40 12.56 3.48
C TYR A 36 -12.30 13.03 4.44
N THR A 37 -11.14 13.42 3.91
CA THR A 37 -10.08 14.11 4.66
C THR A 37 -9.50 15.27 3.85
N GLY A 38 -9.08 16.33 4.53
CA GLY A 38 -8.30 17.44 3.97
C GLY A 38 -6.78 17.16 3.92
N SER A 39 -6.31 16.03 4.46
CA SER A 39 -4.91 15.60 4.32
C SER A 39 -4.55 15.34 2.85
N ALA A 40 -3.27 15.41 2.47
CA ALA A 40 -2.88 15.40 1.06
C ALA A 40 -3.27 14.11 0.29
N TYR A 41 -3.31 12.95 0.95
CA TYR A 41 -3.47 11.66 0.27
C TYR A 41 -4.46 10.71 0.96
N GLY A 42 -4.30 10.47 2.26
CA GLY A 42 -5.15 9.54 2.99
C GLY A 42 -4.88 9.56 4.48
N LYS A 43 -5.70 8.81 5.22
CA LYS A 43 -5.49 8.43 6.61
C LYS A 43 -6.39 7.26 6.97
N TYR A 44 -5.82 6.15 7.42
CA TYR A 44 -6.57 5.10 8.07
C TYR A 44 -7.14 5.60 9.41
N LEU A 45 -8.33 5.10 9.75
CA LEU A 45 -9.06 5.37 10.97
C LEU A 45 -9.40 4.03 11.63
N ARG A 46 -9.63 4.01 12.94
CA ARG A 46 -10.00 2.75 13.64
C ARG A 46 -11.32 2.19 13.09
N ASP A 47 -11.57 0.91 13.37
CA ASP A 47 -12.84 0.23 13.07
C ASP A 47 -13.22 0.15 11.58
N TRP A 48 -12.27 -0.28 10.74
CA TRP A 48 -12.47 -0.48 9.30
C TRP A 48 -12.83 0.80 8.54
N LYS A 49 -12.24 1.93 8.94
CA LYS A 49 -12.50 3.24 8.36
C LYS A 49 -11.25 3.75 7.64
N ILE A 50 -11.36 4.23 6.41
CA ILE A 50 -10.30 5.00 5.76
C ILE A 50 -10.86 6.37 5.38
N ALA A 51 -10.04 7.40 5.54
CA ALA A 51 -10.34 8.73 5.03
C ALA A 51 -9.41 9.01 3.84
N LEU A 52 -9.97 9.38 2.70
CA LEU A 52 -9.22 9.69 1.49
C LEU A 52 -9.56 11.09 0.99
N ASN A 53 -8.57 11.80 0.49
CA ASN A 53 -8.79 13.08 -0.15
C ASN A 53 -9.17 12.84 -1.61
N PRO A 54 -10.33 13.33 -2.10
CA PRO A 54 -10.74 13.18 -3.49
C PRO A 54 -9.72 13.65 -4.54
N ILE A 55 -8.75 14.51 -4.17
CA ILE A 55 -7.66 14.91 -5.06
C ILE A 55 -6.86 13.71 -5.59
N ILE A 56 -6.86 12.56 -4.91
CA ILE A 56 -6.19 11.35 -5.40
C ILE A 56 -6.80 10.83 -6.70
N LEU A 57 -8.06 11.17 -7.01
CA LEU A 57 -8.68 10.87 -8.31
C LEU A 57 -8.00 11.58 -9.48
N LYS A 58 -7.26 12.67 -9.21
CA LYS A 58 -6.47 13.39 -10.22
C LYS A 58 -5.07 12.82 -10.40
N LYS A 59 -4.67 11.83 -9.60
CA LYS A 59 -3.36 11.17 -9.68
C LYS A 59 -3.42 10.00 -10.67
N PRO A 60 -2.26 9.58 -11.22
CA PRO A 60 -2.18 8.35 -12.01
C PRO A 60 -2.77 7.16 -11.25
N LYS A 61 -3.43 6.24 -11.98
CA LYS A 61 -4.16 5.11 -11.37
C LYS A 61 -3.31 4.31 -10.38
N ARG A 62 -2.04 4.10 -10.71
CA ARG A 62 -1.09 3.40 -9.84
C ARG A 62 -0.89 4.08 -8.50
N ILE A 63 -0.72 5.41 -8.47
CA ILE A 63 -0.61 6.20 -7.24
C ILE A 63 -1.92 6.12 -6.42
N LEU A 64 -3.07 6.15 -7.10
CA LEU A 64 -4.37 5.98 -6.44
C LEU A 64 -4.47 4.60 -5.79
N TYR A 65 -4.20 3.53 -6.54
CA TYR A 65 -4.30 2.15 -6.06
C TYR A 65 -3.34 1.88 -4.92
N HIS A 66 -2.11 2.36 -5.07
CA HIS A 66 -1.11 2.32 -4.04
C HIS A 66 -1.60 3.03 -2.77
N THR A 67 -2.08 4.28 -2.87
CA THR A 67 -2.57 5.05 -1.71
C THR A 67 -3.70 4.33 -0.99
N VAL A 68 -4.70 3.84 -1.73
CA VAL A 68 -5.80 3.07 -1.15
C VAL A 68 -5.28 1.81 -0.46
N ALA A 69 -4.40 1.07 -1.12
CA ALA A 69 -3.83 -0.16 -0.58
C ALA A 69 -2.98 0.08 0.68
N HIS A 70 -2.19 1.16 0.73
CA HIS A 70 -1.39 1.54 1.89
C HIS A 70 -2.27 1.81 3.12
N GLU A 71 -3.33 2.61 2.96
CA GLU A 71 -4.25 2.88 4.06
C GLU A 71 -5.01 1.63 4.52
N VAL A 72 -5.36 0.73 3.59
CA VAL A 72 -5.98 -0.56 3.93
C VAL A 72 -4.99 -1.49 4.63
N THR A 73 -3.70 -1.49 4.24
CA THR A 73 -2.66 -2.25 4.95
C THR A 73 -2.48 -1.76 6.38
N HIS A 74 -2.61 -0.46 6.65
CA HIS A 74 -2.65 0.04 8.03
C HIS A 74 -3.86 -0.47 8.83
N LEU A 75 -5.04 -0.54 8.20
CA LEU A 75 -6.20 -1.16 8.84
C LEU A 75 -5.93 -2.62 9.22
N ILE A 76 -5.33 -3.38 8.31
CA ILE A 76 -4.94 -4.76 8.57
C ILE A 76 -3.91 -4.83 9.69
N GLN A 77 -2.88 -3.98 9.68
CA GLN A 77 -1.85 -3.94 10.73
C GLN A 77 -2.47 -3.79 12.13
N TRP A 78 -3.58 -3.06 12.25
CA TRP A 78 -4.33 -2.92 13.50
C TRP A 78 -5.31 -4.07 13.77
N GLN A 79 -5.99 -4.57 12.75
CA GLN A 79 -7.10 -5.53 12.84
C GLN A 79 -6.72 -6.95 12.39
N GLN A 80 -5.42 -7.28 12.31
CA GLN A 80 -4.94 -8.46 11.59
C GLN A 80 -5.60 -9.75 12.07
N GLU A 81 -5.77 -9.92 13.38
CA GLU A 81 -6.42 -11.10 13.96
C GLU A 81 -7.85 -11.31 13.48
N LYS A 82 -8.59 -10.23 13.18
CA LYS A 82 -9.97 -10.30 12.68
C LYS A 82 -10.08 -10.82 11.26
N VAL A 83 -9.03 -10.63 10.44
CA VAL A 83 -9.01 -11.06 9.04
C VAL A 83 -8.11 -12.27 8.79
N ARG A 84 -7.24 -12.63 9.75
CA ARG A 84 -6.23 -13.67 9.60
C ARG A 84 -6.81 -14.98 9.09
N SER A 85 -7.89 -15.48 9.69
CA SER A 85 -8.50 -16.75 9.30
C SER A 85 -9.04 -16.76 7.87
N LYS A 86 -9.52 -15.63 7.36
CA LYS A 86 -9.92 -15.45 5.95
C LYS A 86 -8.70 -15.31 5.05
N ALA A 87 -7.73 -14.50 5.46
CA ALA A 87 -6.51 -14.22 4.71
C ALA A 87 -5.66 -15.48 4.46
N LEU A 88 -5.62 -16.40 5.44
CA LEU A 88 -4.91 -17.67 5.30
C LEU A 88 -5.51 -18.59 4.22
N LYS A 89 -6.72 -18.28 3.72
CA LYS A 89 -7.40 -19.01 2.63
C LYS A 89 -7.22 -18.33 1.27
N THR A 90 -6.42 -17.27 1.18
CA THR A 90 -6.17 -16.53 -0.06
C THR A 90 -4.74 -16.73 -0.53
N GLU A 91 -4.42 -16.29 -1.75
CA GLU A 91 -3.04 -16.27 -2.27
C GLU A 91 -2.08 -15.39 -1.44
N TYR A 92 -2.63 -14.54 -0.57
CA TYR A 92 -1.88 -13.62 0.27
C TYR A 92 -1.58 -14.17 1.67
N SER A 93 -1.84 -15.46 1.94
CA SER A 93 -1.65 -16.10 3.25
C SER A 93 -0.26 -15.83 3.85
N PHE A 94 0.78 -15.78 3.03
CA PHE A 94 2.16 -15.49 3.45
C PHE A 94 2.35 -14.11 4.10
N LEU A 95 1.50 -13.11 3.81
CA LEU A 95 1.54 -11.79 4.46
C LEU A 95 1.05 -11.85 5.92
N TYR A 96 0.35 -12.93 6.27
CA TYR A 96 -0.38 -13.10 7.52
C TYR A 96 0.20 -14.19 8.43
N THR A 97 1.30 -14.83 8.04
CA THR A 97 2.05 -15.80 8.88
C THR A 97 2.53 -15.18 10.19
N GLN A 98 2.89 -13.89 10.15
CA GLN A 98 3.37 -13.09 11.26
C GLN A 98 2.61 -11.76 11.35
N ARG A 99 2.69 -11.11 12.50
CA ARG A 99 2.08 -9.79 12.69
C ARG A 99 2.80 -8.73 11.85
N ILE A 100 2.05 -7.92 11.10
CA ILE A 100 2.57 -6.75 10.39
C ILE A 100 3.15 -5.78 11.45
N PRO A 101 4.46 -5.48 11.43
CA PRO A 101 5.05 -4.55 12.38
C PRO A 101 4.55 -3.12 12.13
N LYS A 102 4.47 -2.31 13.19
CA LYS A 102 4.00 -0.91 13.15
C LYS A 102 4.92 -0.02 12.30
N GLY A 103 4.34 1.03 11.72
CA GLY A 103 5.06 2.11 11.03
C GLY A 103 4.90 2.10 9.51
N GLU A 104 5.12 3.27 8.91
CA GLU A 104 4.88 3.54 7.48
C GLU A 104 5.73 2.66 6.57
N LYS A 105 7.03 2.53 6.83
CA LYS A 105 7.94 1.70 6.00
C LYS A 105 7.52 0.23 5.98
N ALA A 106 7.08 -0.30 7.11
CA ALA A 106 6.58 -1.67 7.18
C ALA A 106 5.27 -1.81 6.39
N CYS A 107 4.33 -0.88 6.59
CA CYS A 107 3.06 -0.86 5.86
C CYS A 107 3.28 -0.82 4.33
N GLU A 108 4.22 0.00 3.90
CA GLU A 108 4.60 0.16 2.51
C GLU A 108 5.19 -1.14 1.93
N ILE A 109 6.14 -1.79 2.62
CA ILE A 109 6.70 -3.09 2.21
C ILE A 109 5.60 -4.15 2.10
N TRP A 110 4.65 -4.20 3.05
CA TRP A 110 3.52 -5.14 2.97
C TRP A 110 2.59 -4.83 1.79
N THR A 111 2.39 -3.55 1.48
CA THR A 111 1.61 -3.11 0.32
C THR A 111 2.27 -3.53 -0.99
N TYR A 112 3.60 -3.35 -1.14
CA TYR A 112 4.33 -3.80 -2.32
C TYR A 112 4.36 -5.32 -2.45
N ALA A 113 4.52 -6.03 -1.33
CA ALA A 113 4.56 -7.49 -1.32
C ALA A 113 3.21 -8.11 -1.74
N ARG A 114 2.12 -7.34 -1.71
CA ARG A 114 0.79 -7.82 -2.09
C ARG A 114 0.64 -8.00 -3.59
N HIS A 115 0.98 -7.00 -4.41
CA HIS A 115 0.88 -7.14 -5.86
C HIS A 115 1.74 -6.09 -6.61
N PRO A 116 2.33 -6.40 -7.78
CA PRO A 116 3.09 -5.44 -8.60
C PRO A 116 2.32 -4.16 -8.96
N ASP A 117 1.03 -4.25 -9.27
CA ASP A 117 0.16 -3.09 -9.53
C ASP A 117 0.05 -2.09 -8.37
N LEU A 118 0.43 -2.48 -7.15
CA LEU A 118 0.44 -1.63 -5.96
C LEU A 118 1.79 -1.00 -5.67
N VAL A 119 2.81 -1.33 -6.46
CA VAL A 119 4.12 -0.68 -6.40
C VAL A 119 4.02 0.69 -7.07
N ALA A 120 4.34 1.74 -6.32
CA ALA A 120 4.33 3.13 -6.78
C ALA A 120 5.30 3.97 -5.95
N PRO A 121 5.78 5.13 -6.44
CA PRO A 121 6.67 5.99 -5.68
C PRO A 121 6.13 6.34 -4.29
N SER A 122 6.95 6.12 -3.25
CA SER A 122 6.62 6.43 -1.86
C SER A 122 7.65 7.33 -1.20
N TYR A 123 7.16 8.34 -0.49
CA TYR A 123 8.02 9.22 0.33
C TYR A 123 8.67 8.48 1.50
N TYR A 124 8.08 7.38 1.98
CA TYR A 124 8.58 6.64 3.13
C TYR A 124 9.74 5.70 2.81
N LEU A 125 9.75 5.15 1.60
CA LEU A 125 10.82 4.31 1.09
C LEU A 125 11.78 5.06 0.19
N SER A 126 11.74 6.40 0.19
CA SER A 126 12.53 7.27 -0.69
C SER A 126 14.03 6.98 -0.63
N VAL A 127 14.39 6.02 -1.48
CA VAL A 127 15.67 5.77 -2.12
C VAL A 127 15.88 6.91 -3.11
N GLU A 128 16.94 7.70 -2.91
CA GLU A 128 17.51 8.71 -3.83
C GLU A 128 16.59 9.85 -4.37
N LEU A 129 15.26 9.75 -4.34
CA LEU A 129 14.31 10.81 -4.74
C LEU A 129 14.44 12.09 -3.89
N LYS A 130 15.11 12.00 -2.73
CA LYS A 130 15.44 13.15 -1.86
C LYS A 130 16.64 13.97 -2.33
N LYS A 131 17.49 13.43 -3.21
CA LYS A 131 18.67 14.12 -3.76
C LYS A 131 18.36 14.91 -5.03
N LEU A 132 17.16 14.75 -5.60
CA LEU A 132 16.83 15.31 -6.90
C LEU A 132 15.96 16.56 -6.75
N PRO A 133 16.43 17.75 -7.18
CA PRO A 133 15.66 18.99 -7.10
C PRO A 133 14.45 18.93 -8.04
N ASN A 134 13.32 19.48 -7.59
CA ASN A 134 12.00 19.55 -8.25
C ASN A 134 11.98 19.55 -9.79
N SER A 135 11.07 18.76 -10.39
CA SER A 135 10.05 19.23 -11.35
C SER A 135 9.13 18.07 -11.78
N LYS A 136 7.92 18.37 -12.27
CA LYS A 136 6.89 17.39 -12.67
C LYS A 136 7.37 16.25 -13.58
N LYS A 137 8.44 16.45 -14.37
CA LYS A 137 9.10 15.42 -15.20
C LYS A 137 9.70 14.27 -14.38
N PHE A 138 10.06 14.52 -13.12
CA PHE A 138 10.60 13.50 -12.23
C PHE A 138 9.53 12.70 -11.51
N LEU A 139 8.34 13.27 -11.29
CA LEU A 139 7.21 12.49 -10.82
C LEU A 139 6.79 11.48 -11.89
N SER A 140 6.81 11.86 -13.18
CA SER A 140 6.57 10.92 -14.28
C SER A 140 7.70 9.89 -14.40
N ALA A 141 8.98 10.30 -14.41
CA ALA A 141 10.10 9.36 -14.47
C ALA A 141 10.15 8.40 -13.27
N GLY A 142 9.80 8.89 -12.07
CA GLY A 142 9.64 8.05 -10.89
C GLY A 142 8.49 7.06 -11.04
N ILE A 143 7.35 7.48 -11.58
CA ILE A 143 6.24 6.56 -11.85
C ILE A 143 6.63 5.50 -12.88
N GLU A 144 7.27 5.90 -13.98
CA GLU A 144 7.77 5.00 -15.04
C GLU A 144 8.76 3.97 -14.47
N PHE A 145 9.74 4.40 -13.69
CA PHE A 145 10.68 3.49 -13.03
C PHE A 145 9.96 2.45 -12.17
N TYR A 146 9.06 2.90 -11.29
CA TYR A 146 8.31 1.98 -10.41
C TYR A 146 7.38 1.08 -11.22
N GLU A 147 6.87 1.53 -12.36
CA GLU A 147 6.09 0.73 -13.30
C GLU A 147 6.93 -0.38 -13.93
N GLU A 148 8.04 -0.02 -14.55
CA GLU A 148 8.98 -0.93 -15.20
C GLU A 148 9.54 -1.96 -14.22
N ARG A 149 9.88 -1.52 -13.00
CA ARG A 149 10.48 -2.35 -11.95
C ARG A 149 9.46 -2.95 -10.98
N SER A 150 8.18 -2.79 -11.23
CA SER A 150 7.11 -3.20 -10.28
C SER A 150 7.19 -4.65 -9.83
N PHE A 151 7.46 -5.58 -10.75
CA PHE A 151 7.62 -7.01 -10.42
C PHE A 151 8.88 -7.27 -9.59
N GLU A 152 9.97 -6.58 -9.87
CA GLU A 152 11.23 -6.72 -9.16
C GLU A 152 11.10 -6.21 -7.72
N ILE A 153 10.53 -5.01 -7.55
CA ILE A 153 10.26 -4.39 -6.25
C ILE A 153 9.26 -5.24 -5.44
N HIS A 154 8.21 -5.75 -6.07
CA HIS A 154 7.27 -6.69 -5.44
C HIS A 154 7.99 -7.95 -4.92
N ARG A 155 8.88 -8.54 -5.71
CA ARG A 155 9.69 -9.71 -5.30
C ARG A 155 10.62 -9.35 -4.14
N LEU A 156 11.27 -8.19 -4.16
CA LEU A 156 12.09 -7.71 -3.04
C LEU A 156 11.26 -7.57 -1.77
N ALA A 157 10.06 -7.01 -1.87
CA ALA A 157 9.17 -6.85 -0.71
C ALA A 157 8.79 -8.21 -0.11
N LYS A 158 8.46 -9.21 -0.94
CA LYS A 158 8.23 -10.59 -0.49
C LYS A 158 9.46 -11.20 0.19
N LYS A 159 10.67 -10.97 -0.35
CA LYS A 159 11.93 -11.41 0.28
C LYS A 159 12.14 -10.74 1.64
N ALA A 160 11.86 -9.44 1.76
CA ALA A 160 11.98 -8.70 3.01
C ALA A 160 11.06 -9.26 4.11
N ILE A 161 9.82 -9.61 3.75
CA ILE A 161 8.87 -10.26 4.66
C ILE A 161 9.39 -11.64 5.11
N LYS A 162 9.90 -12.46 4.19
CA LYS A 162 10.51 -13.76 4.52
C LYS A 162 11.74 -13.63 5.43
N LEU A 163 12.58 -12.61 5.23
CA LEU A 163 13.69 -12.33 6.15
C LEU A 163 13.18 -12.01 7.54
N ARG A 164 12.12 -11.21 7.65
CA ARG A 164 11.49 -10.93 8.95
C ARG A 164 10.91 -12.20 9.59
N GLU A 165 10.27 -13.10 8.83
CA GLU A 165 9.77 -14.38 9.36
C GLU A 165 10.89 -15.20 10.02
N ARG A 166 12.10 -15.12 9.47
CA ARG A 166 13.32 -15.77 10.01
C ARG A 166 13.96 -15.02 11.18
N GLY A 167 13.32 -13.96 11.69
CA GLY A 167 13.82 -13.18 12.82
C GLY A 167 14.79 -12.04 12.45
N VAL A 168 15.01 -11.75 11.15
CA VAL A 168 15.89 -10.65 10.75
C VAL A 168 15.23 -9.30 11.06
N ARG A 169 15.70 -8.64 12.13
CA ARG A 169 15.15 -7.37 12.61
C ARG A 169 15.43 -6.18 11.68
N ASN A 170 16.51 -6.24 10.90
CA ASN A 170 16.93 -5.19 9.97
C ASN A 170 16.40 -5.35 8.53
N TYR A 171 15.33 -6.13 8.34
CA TYR A 171 14.79 -6.42 7.01
C TYR A 171 14.36 -5.16 6.22
N ILE A 172 13.93 -4.09 6.92
CA ILE A 172 13.61 -2.79 6.28
C ILE A 172 14.88 -2.16 5.71
N LYS A 173 15.97 -2.14 6.48
CA LYS A 173 17.26 -1.61 6.02
C LYS A 173 17.78 -2.43 4.84
N TRP A 174 17.68 -3.76 4.92
CA TRP A 174 17.99 -4.65 3.81
C TRP A 174 17.16 -4.30 2.57
N PHE A 175 15.84 -4.21 2.68
CA PHE A 175 14.96 -3.88 1.57
C PHE A 175 15.32 -2.53 0.93
N LEU A 176 15.62 -1.51 1.75
CA LEU A 176 16.01 -0.19 1.25
C LEU A 176 17.35 -0.23 0.51
N ASN A 177 18.32 -1.01 0.99
CA ASN A 177 19.60 -1.19 0.31
C ASN A 177 19.43 -1.89 -1.04
N GLU A 178 18.66 -2.97 -1.09
CA GLU A 178 18.36 -3.66 -2.35
C GLU A 178 17.58 -2.77 -3.31
N LEU A 179 16.63 -2.00 -2.79
CA LEU A 179 15.89 -1.04 -3.60
C LEU A 179 16.85 0.01 -4.18
N ASN A 180 17.75 0.61 -3.39
CA ASN A 180 18.81 1.52 -3.87
C ASN A 180 19.63 0.89 -5.01
N SER A 181 20.02 -0.38 -4.89
CA SER A 181 20.79 -1.07 -5.94
C SER A 181 20.03 -1.26 -7.25
N ILE A 182 18.68 -1.27 -7.24
CA ILE A 182 17.88 -1.25 -8.48
C ILE A 182 17.89 0.14 -9.12
N PHE A 183 17.97 1.20 -8.31
CA PHE A 183 18.00 2.58 -8.81
C PHE A 183 19.34 2.97 -9.45
N GLY A 184 20.46 2.40 -8.98
CA GLY A 184 21.81 2.73 -9.44
C GLY A 184 22.63 3.41 -8.35
#